data_AF-A0A3D0WTT0-F1
#
_entry.id   AF-A0A3D0WTT0-F1
#
_cell.length_a   1.000
_cell.length_b   1.000
_cell.length_c   1.000
_cell.angle_alpha   90.00
_cell.angle_beta   90.00
_cell.angle_gamma   90.00
#
_symmetry.space_group_name_H-M   'P 1'
#
loop_
_entity.id
_entity.type
_entity.pdbx_description
1 polymer ?
#
loop_
_entity_poly.entity_id
_entity_poly.type
_entity_poly.pdbx_seq_one_letter_code
_entity_poly.pdbx_strand_id
1 'polypeptide(L)' 'MKTYPKIGIRPAIDGRQGGVRESLEEKTMNLAKAVANLISSTLKNGDGSPVECVIADTTIGRVGESAACAAKFEREGVGS' A
#
# COMPACT_ATOMS: atom_id res chain seq x y z
N MET A 1 12.02 20.35 8.84
CA MET A 1 12.03 19.18 7.92
C MET A 1 10.80 19.34 7.03
N LYS A 2 10.94 19.28 5.70
CA LYS A 2 9.76 19.32 4.81
C LYS A 2 9.09 17.95 4.87
N THR A 3 7.80 17.92 5.15
CA THR A 3 6.98 16.72 5.02
C THR A 3 6.55 16.62 3.55
N TYR A 4 6.79 15.47 2.92
CA TYR A 4 6.34 15.20 1.56
C TYR A 4 5.15 14.22 1.58
N PRO A 5 4.26 14.31 0.59
CA PRO A 5 3.19 13.32 0.44
C PRO A 5 3.77 11.92 0.30
N LYS A 6 3.16 10.96 1.00
CA LYS A 6 3.46 9.54 0.81
C LYS A 6 2.55 8.94 -0.26
N ILE A 7 3.01 7.88 -0.93
CA ILE A 7 2.20 7.10 -1.87
C ILE A 7 1.55 5.92 -1.14
N GLY A 8 0.23 5.81 -1.21
CA GLY A 8 -0.53 4.70 -0.65
C GLY A 8 -0.68 3.54 -1.65
N ILE A 9 -0.30 2.32 -1.24
CA ILE A 9 -0.41 1.11 -2.06
C ILE A 9 -1.46 0.17 -1.47
N ARG A 10 -2.49 -0.13 -2.27
CA ARG A 10 -3.68 -0.89 -1.88
C ARG A 10 -3.67 -2.27 -2.56
N PRO A 11 -3.19 -3.34 -1.90
CA PRO A 11 -3.21 -4.69 -2.45
C PRO A 11 -4.65 -5.26 -2.50
N ALA A 12 -5.36 -5.00 -3.59
CA ALA A 12 -6.71 -5.55 -3.80
C ALA A 12 -6.66 -7.04 -4.16
N ILE A 13 -7.58 -7.83 -3.60
CA ILE A 13 -7.63 -9.29 -3.76
C ILE A 13 -9.07 -9.76 -3.96
N ASP A 14 -9.23 -10.99 -4.47
CA ASP A 14 -10.52 -11.67 -4.42
C ASP A 14 -10.90 -12.01 -2.97
N GLY A 15 -12.09 -11.59 -2.54
CA GLY A 15 -12.59 -11.79 -1.17
C GLY A 15 -13.28 -13.14 -0.92
N ARG A 16 -13.30 -14.06 -1.89
CA ARG A 16 -13.85 -15.42 -1.74
C ARG A 16 -12.90 -16.29 -0.92
N GLN A 17 -13.43 -16.88 0.15
CA GLN A 17 -12.71 -17.80 1.04
C GLN A 17 -12.91 -19.25 0.59
N GLY A 18 -12.15 -20.18 1.19
CA GLY A 18 -12.24 -21.60 0.86
C GLY A 18 -11.25 -22.03 -0.22
N GLY A 19 -10.12 -21.33 -0.33
CA GLY A 19 -8.98 -21.70 -1.18
C GLY A 19 -8.62 -20.62 -2.21
N VAL A 20 -9.56 -19.76 -2.61
CA VAL A 20 -9.30 -18.73 -3.64
C VAL A 20 -8.41 -17.63 -3.07
N ARG A 21 -8.87 -16.92 -2.04
CA ARG A 21 -8.12 -15.83 -1.42
C ARG A 21 -6.79 -16.31 -0.86
N GLU A 22 -6.82 -17.43 -0.13
CA GLU A 22 -5.67 -18.04 0.53
C GLU A 22 -4.54 -18.35 -0.47
N SER A 23 -4.89 -18.76 -1.70
CA SER A 23 -3.90 -19.00 -2.77
C SER A 23 -3.28 -17.74 -3.37
N LEU A 24 -3.87 -16.57 -3.13
CA LEU A 24 -3.48 -15.29 -3.74
C LEU A 24 -2.85 -14.30 -2.76
N GLU A 25 -3.01 -14.50 -1.44
CA GLU A 25 -2.57 -13.56 -0.39
C GLU A 25 -1.10 -13.17 -0.54
N GLU A 26 -0.21 -14.15 -0.55
CA GLU A 26 1.24 -13.91 -0.60
C GLU A 26 1.64 -13.17 -1.88
N LYS A 27 1.11 -13.62 -3.03
CA LYS A 27 1.42 -13.03 -4.33
C LYS A 27 0.95 -11.58 -4.42
N THR A 28 -0.26 -11.32 -3.94
CA THR A 28 -0.87 -9.97 -3.94
C THR A 28 -0.06 -9.02 -3.05
N MET A 29 0.33 -9.46 -1.86
CA MET A 29 1.12 -8.63 -0.95
C MET A 29 2.57 -8.43 -1.46
N ASN A 30 3.17 -9.44 -2.08
CA ASN A 30 4.50 -9.32 -2.67
C ASN A 30 4.53 -8.34 -3.85
N LEU A 31 3.45 -8.25 -4.64
CA LEU A 31 3.32 -7.21 -5.66
C LEU A 31 3.31 -5.81 -5.05
N ALA A 32 2.56 -5.60 -3.96
CA ALA A 32 2.55 -4.30 -3.27
C ALA A 32 3.94 -3.91 -2.73
N LYS A 33 4.66 -4.87 -2.15
CA LYS A 33 6.05 -4.67 -1.69
C LYS A 33 7.00 -4.36 -2.84
N ALA A 34 6.88 -5.07 -3.97
CA ALA A 34 7.70 -4.84 -5.15
C ALA A 34 7.49 -3.43 -5.71
N VAL A 35 6.24 -2.95 -5.77
CA VAL A 35 5.91 -1.58 -6.19
C VAL A 35 6.48 -0.55 -5.20
N ALA A 36 6.34 -0.77 -3.90
CA ALA A 36 6.91 0.12 -2.88
C ALA A 36 8.42 0.26 -3.03
N ASN A 37 9.12 -0.87 -3.24
CA ASN A 37 10.57 -0.90 -3.46
C ASN A 37 10.96 -0.21 -4.77
N LEU A 38 10.22 -0.45 -5.86
CA LEU A 38 10.47 0.21 -7.13
C LEU A 38 10.34 1.74 -7.01
N ILE A 39 9.25 2.23 -6.42
CA ILE A 39 9.01 3.66 -6.24
C ILE A 39 10.09 4.29 -5.37
N SER A 40 10.32 3.74 -4.17
CA SER A 40 11.28 4.30 -3.21
C SER A 40 12.73 4.22 -3.69
N SER A 41 13.10 3.24 -4.52
CA SER A 41 14.46 3.16 -5.07
C SER A 41 14.69 4.04 -6.31
N THR A 42 13.63 4.50 -6.98
CA THR A 42 13.76 5.22 -8.26
C THR A 42 13.32 6.68 -8.20
N LEU A 43 12.35 7.02 -7.36
CA LEU A 43 11.79 8.37 -7.29
C LEU A 43 12.28 9.12 -6.05
N LYS A 44 12.47 10.43 -6.23
CA LYS A 44 12.92 11.34 -5.19
C LYS A 44 11.98 12.53 -5.07
N ASN A 45 11.84 13.03 -3.86
CA ASN A 45 11.21 14.29 -3.55
C ASN A 45 12.07 15.48 -4.02
N GLY A 46 11.53 16.70 -3.93
CA GLY A 46 12.24 17.92 -4.35
C GLY A 46 13.53 18.21 -3.57
N ASP A 47 13.73 17.60 -2.40
CA ASP A 47 14.98 17.69 -1.64
C ASP A 47 15.94 16.52 -1.88
N GLY A 48 15.60 15.60 -2.79
CA GLY A 48 16.41 14.43 -3.11
C GLY A 48 16.20 13.22 -2.19
N SER A 49 15.37 13.32 -1.14
CA SER A 49 14.98 12.17 -0.33
C SER A 49 14.13 11.17 -1.14
N PRO A 50 14.23 9.85 -0.89
CA PRO A 50 13.36 8.87 -1.53
C PRO A 50 11.86 9.14 -1.29
N VAL A 51 11.02 8.85 -2.29
CA VAL A 51 9.56 8.87 -2.08
C VAL A 51 9.15 7.74 -1.15
N GLU A 52 8.42 8.09 -0.08
CA GLU A 52 7.91 7.12 0.89
C GLU A 52 6.61 6.46 0.41
N CYS A 53 6.48 5.16 0.70
CA CYS A 53 5.29 4.38 0.38
C CYS A 53 4.66 3.81 1.65
N VAL A 54 3.33 3.76 1.68
CA VAL A 54 2.54 3.17 2.77
C VAL A 54 1.69 2.06 2.16
N ILE A 55 1.91 0.82 2.60
CA ILE A 55 1.11 -0.33 2.15
C ILE A 55 -0.03 -0.56 3.16
N ALA A 56 -1.22 -0.95 2.69
CA ALA A 56 -2.29 -1.43 3.59
C ALA A 56 -1.82 -2.60 4.46
N ASP A 57 -2.34 -2.72 5.70
CA ASP A 57 -1.92 -3.78 6.63
C ASP A 57 -2.31 -5.19 6.16
N THR A 58 -3.40 -5.28 5.40
CA THR A 58 -3.91 -6.52 4.81
C THR A 58 -4.17 -6.33 3.32
N THR A 59 -4.36 -7.44 2.60
CA THR A 59 -5.03 -7.39 1.30
C THR A 59 -6.49 -6.94 1.46
N ILE A 60 -7.06 -6.39 0.40
CA ILE A 60 -8.37 -5.73 0.40
C ILE A 60 -9.29 -6.49 -0.54
N GLY A 61 -10.14 -7.35 0.00
CA GLY A 61 -11.18 -8.07 -0.73
C GLY A 61 -12.60 -7.61 -0.39
N ARG A 62 -12.79 -6.86 0.69
CA ARG A 62 -14.10 -6.34 1.13
C ARG A 62 -14.02 -4.91 1.67
N VAL A 63 -15.21 -4.31 1.88
CA VAL A 63 -15.35 -2.92 2.32
C VAL A 63 -14.70 -2.62 3.69
N GLY A 64 -14.71 -3.57 4.63
CA GLY A 64 -14.10 -3.38 5.95
C GLY A 64 -12.59 -3.15 5.87
N GLU A 65 -11.90 -3.93 5.03
CA GLU A 65 -10.45 -3.79 4.78
C GLU A 65 -10.15 -2.50 4.03
N SER A 66 -11.03 -2.11 3.10
CA SER A 66 -10.92 -0.83 2.39
C SER A 66 -10.98 0.36 3.36
N ALA A 67 -11.91 0.34 4.32
CA ALA A 67 -12.06 1.38 5.34
C ALA A 67 -10.86 1.42 6.29
N ALA A 68 -10.36 0.26 6.75
CA ALA A 68 -9.16 0.19 7.58
C ALA A 68 -7.92 0.76 6.87
N CYS A 69 -7.76 0.44 5.58
CA CYS A 69 -6.71 1.00 4.74
C CYS A 69 -6.82 2.53 4.61
N ALA A 70 -8.03 3.05 4.40
CA ALA A 70 -8.27 4.50 4.30
C ALA A 70 -7.90 5.21 5.61
N ALA A 71 -8.32 4.68 6.76
CA ALA A 71 -7.99 5.22 8.07
C ALA A 71 -6.47 5.21 8.34
N LYS A 72 -5.76 4.15 7.90
CA LYS A 72 -4.29 4.11 7.97
C LYS A 72 -3.67 5.21 7.10
N PHE A 73 -4.13 5.36 5.87
CA PHE A 73 -3.56 6.31 4.90
C PHE A 73 -3.74 7.76 5.32
N GLU A 74 -4.91 8.10 5.87
CA GLU A 74 -5.17 9.41 6.47
C GLU A 74 -4.18 9.72 7.60
N ARG A 75 -4.00 8.76 8.52
CA ARG A 75 -3.08 8.89 9.65
C ARG A 75 -1.60 9.00 9.25
N GLU A 76 -1.23 8.44 8.11
CA GLU A 76 0.13 8.41 7.58
C GLU A 76 0.47 9.57 6.63
N GLY A 77 -0.50 10.45 6.30
CA GLY A 77 -0.27 11.56 5.36
C GLY A 77 -0.10 11.11 3.91
N VAL A 78 -0.85 10.10 3.48
CA VAL A 78 -0.86 9.69 2.07
C VAL A 78 -1.56 10.74 1.23
N GLY A 79 -0.88 11.27 0.20
CA GLY A 79 -1.44 12.25 -0.73
C GLY A 79 -1.66 13.67 -0.17
N SER A 80 -1.11 13.99 1.00
CA SER A 80 -1.20 15.31 1.67
C SER A 80 -0.22 16.35 1.16
#